data_AF-A0A524FYG7-F1
#
_entry.id   AF-A0A524FYG7-F1
#
_cell.length_a   1.000
_cell.length_b   1.000
_cell.length_c   1.000
_cell.angle_alpha   90.00
_cell.angle_beta   90.00
_cell.angle_gamma   90.00
#
_symmetry.space_group_name_H-M   'P 1'
#
loop_
_entity.id
_entity.type
_entity.pdbx_description
1 polymer ?
#
loop_
_entity_poly.entity_id
_entity_poly.type
_entity_poly.pdbx_seq_one_letter_code
_entity_poly.pdbx_strand_id
1 'polypeptide(L)'
;MESIARTIVSNLHQSYLYRVLTEWFEKDTLQIREDLGISSFSETTAQPVDTFEKVRKHILTKSFQEKEIVEFLMDVPEWVGFRVDTDFIETGEQAIRAAKQSTLSLIWMMLIPRVIIGHTILPEDFENQGIDTLVESLLKSDESRKQLEIVVSTELDRRGFGADFFNISNIIMGFKIPDTTRNERLRALLALVIMKATDCPFNLDNVFTLDEEAMIRETESYIITMHTQNALNNRIKGSSSSRPFDWPLIGTARVFGSIMKTIEVMHKYSSKLTTCSLYKSTTKGKTIPWSESEFISFLLNEIADYYTDSQRTRLGLGKNEELKRFIDILRGESIEITSRVMESSNKSGSLYEELSECKRRARIGERAQITPERRFRIVLSTLKNSLEDVQTREVSSEEIIDQIAIAFDAITQVIAKHEDSLGSEVDKFAEELCFEISFRILDLLGLGNYLPDLPWVARFIAEESTMIDISSGEISKLQETQRIKRIVSAFAGGVSFLVLQHKN
;
A
#
# COMPACT_ATOMS: atom_id res chain seq x y z
N MET A 1 6.13 -30.24 -0.29
CA MET A 1 4.81 -30.37 -0.96
C MET A 1 3.72 -30.95 -0.08
N GLU A 2 3.81 -32.20 0.40
CA GLU A 2 2.71 -32.79 1.20
C GLU A 2 2.34 -32.02 2.50
N SER A 3 3.34 -31.46 3.19
CA SER A 3 3.11 -30.64 4.40
C SER A 3 2.34 -29.35 4.07
N ILE A 4 2.65 -28.74 2.93
CA ILE A 4 2.01 -27.51 2.45
C ILE A 4 0.55 -27.81 2.08
N ALA A 5 0.30 -28.89 1.33
CA ALA A 5 -1.06 -29.32 0.99
C ALA A 5 -1.90 -29.60 2.24
N ARG A 6 -1.35 -30.32 3.23
CA ARG A 6 -2.01 -30.52 4.53
C ARG A 6 -2.36 -29.20 5.22
N THR A 7 -1.46 -28.23 5.18
CA THR A 7 -1.66 -26.91 5.80
C THR A 7 -2.76 -26.13 5.08
N ILE A 8 -2.69 -26.00 3.75
CA ILE A 8 -3.69 -25.33 2.91
C ILE A 8 -5.08 -25.93 3.15
N VAL A 9 -5.20 -27.26 3.07
CA VAL A 9 -6.48 -27.95 3.23
C VAL A 9 -7.01 -27.82 4.67
N SER A 10 -6.12 -27.85 5.67
CA SER A 10 -6.52 -27.66 7.06
C SER A 10 -7.03 -26.24 7.34
N ASN A 11 -6.36 -25.23 6.80
CA ASN A 11 -6.72 -23.83 7.00
C ASN A 11 -7.92 -23.41 6.15
N LEU A 12 -8.15 -24.04 5.00
CA LEU A 12 -9.30 -23.79 4.12
C LEU A 12 -10.63 -23.84 4.88
N HIS A 13 -10.82 -24.84 5.74
CA HIS A 13 -12.07 -25.03 6.50
C HIS A 13 -12.42 -23.84 7.40
N GLN A 14 -11.43 -23.01 7.74
CA GLN A 14 -11.60 -21.82 8.58
C GLN A 14 -11.85 -20.55 7.76
N SER A 15 -11.79 -20.63 6.42
CA SER A 15 -11.96 -19.49 5.51
C SER A 15 -13.41 -19.33 5.06
N TYR A 16 -13.92 -18.09 5.02
CA TYR A 16 -15.24 -17.79 4.43
C TYR A 16 -15.36 -18.25 2.97
N LEU A 17 -14.27 -18.13 2.21
CA LEU A 17 -14.22 -18.49 0.79
C LEU A 17 -14.31 -20.01 0.56
N TYR A 18 -14.12 -20.84 1.59
CA TYR A 18 -14.38 -22.28 1.49
C TYR A 18 -15.86 -22.55 1.24
N ARG A 19 -16.76 -21.93 2.02
CA ARG A 19 -18.21 -22.08 1.82
C ARG A 19 -18.62 -21.62 0.42
N VAL A 20 -18.04 -20.52 -0.05
CA VAL A 20 -18.29 -19.97 -1.39
C VAL A 20 -17.81 -20.94 -2.49
N LEU A 21 -16.61 -21.51 -2.36
CA LEU A 21 -16.08 -22.50 -3.30
C LEU A 21 -16.96 -23.75 -3.34
N THR A 22 -17.38 -24.27 -2.19
CA THR A 22 -18.26 -25.45 -2.12
C THR A 22 -19.61 -25.18 -2.77
N GLU A 23 -20.25 -24.05 -2.47
CA GLU A 23 -21.54 -23.67 -3.07
C GLU A 23 -21.47 -23.65 -4.60
N TRP A 24 -20.46 -23.00 -5.16
CA TRP A 24 -20.29 -22.95 -6.61
C TRP A 24 -19.90 -24.30 -7.22
N PHE A 25 -19.11 -25.11 -6.51
CA PHE A 25 -18.73 -26.43 -6.98
C PHE A 25 -19.94 -27.34 -7.15
N GLU A 26 -20.87 -27.34 -6.17
CA GLU A 26 -22.09 -28.14 -6.16
C GLU A 26 -23.13 -27.71 -7.22
N LYS A 27 -23.13 -26.42 -7.61
CA LYS A 27 -24.08 -25.91 -8.61
C LYS A 27 -23.84 -26.47 -10.00
N ASP A 28 -24.84 -27.05 -10.63
CA ASP A 28 -24.75 -27.51 -12.02
C ASP A 28 -24.92 -26.35 -13.04
N THR A 29 -24.74 -26.67 -14.33
CA THR A 29 -24.86 -25.67 -15.42
C THR A 29 -26.29 -25.15 -15.57
N LEU A 30 -27.31 -25.95 -15.24
CA LEU A 30 -28.71 -25.56 -15.31
C LEU A 30 -29.06 -24.55 -14.22
N GLN A 31 -28.63 -24.79 -12.98
CA GLN A 31 -28.82 -23.88 -11.86
C GLN A 31 -28.16 -22.52 -12.11
N ILE A 32 -26.93 -22.51 -12.65
CA ILE A 32 -26.24 -21.25 -13.02
C ILE A 32 -27.02 -20.50 -14.12
N ARG A 33 -27.57 -21.24 -15.08
CA ARG A 33 -28.39 -20.67 -16.16
C ARG A 33 -29.68 -20.04 -15.64
N GLU A 34 -30.35 -20.71 -14.69
CA GLU A 34 -31.54 -20.22 -13.99
C GLU A 34 -31.24 -18.97 -13.15
N ASP A 35 -30.14 -18.96 -12.39
CA ASP A 35 -29.68 -17.81 -11.58
C ASP A 35 -29.43 -16.55 -12.45
N LEU A 36 -29.03 -16.74 -13.70
CA LEU A 36 -28.82 -15.68 -14.68
C LEU A 36 -30.10 -15.25 -15.41
N GLY A 37 -31.24 -15.90 -15.16
CA GLY A 37 -32.50 -15.64 -15.84
C GLY A 37 -32.46 -15.96 -17.34
N ILE A 38 -31.53 -16.82 -17.78
CA ILE A 38 -31.41 -17.22 -19.19
C ILE A 38 -32.48 -18.29 -19.44
N SER A 39 -33.60 -17.89 -20.03
CA SER A 39 -34.74 -18.78 -20.23
C SER A 39 -34.34 -20.07 -20.97
N SER A 40 -34.86 -21.20 -20.51
CA SER A 40 -34.63 -22.54 -21.10
C SER A 40 -35.15 -22.66 -22.53
N PHE A 41 -36.07 -21.77 -22.95
CA PHE A 41 -36.64 -21.73 -24.30
C PHE A 41 -35.94 -20.76 -25.28
N SER A 42 -34.94 -19.98 -24.84
CA SER A 42 -34.20 -19.03 -25.68
C SER A 42 -32.79 -19.53 -26.06
N GLU A 43 -32.68 -20.76 -26.56
CA GLU A 43 -31.40 -21.31 -27.04
C GLU A 43 -30.77 -20.52 -28.22
N THR A 44 -31.45 -19.51 -28.76
CA THR A 44 -31.12 -18.93 -30.07
C THR A 44 -30.57 -17.50 -30.08
N THR A 45 -30.38 -16.81 -28.95
CA THR A 45 -29.94 -15.39 -29.00
C THR A 45 -28.80 -14.95 -28.08
N ALA A 46 -28.38 -15.74 -27.09
CA ALA A 46 -27.20 -15.37 -26.29
C ALA A 46 -25.94 -15.89 -26.98
N GLN A 47 -25.04 -15.00 -27.41
CA GLN A 47 -23.76 -15.44 -27.96
C GLN A 47 -23.00 -16.23 -26.86
N PRO A 48 -22.38 -17.38 -27.19
CA PRO A 48 -21.66 -18.19 -26.21
C PRO A 48 -20.56 -17.41 -25.46
N VAL A 49 -19.89 -16.48 -26.15
CA VAL A 49 -18.89 -15.55 -25.57
C VAL A 49 -19.52 -14.63 -24.52
N ASP A 50 -20.66 -14.00 -24.84
CA ASP A 50 -21.38 -13.15 -23.89
C ASP A 50 -21.83 -13.96 -22.67
N THR A 51 -22.21 -15.22 -22.88
CA THR A 51 -22.60 -16.14 -21.81
C THR A 51 -21.42 -16.45 -20.90
N PHE A 52 -20.25 -16.73 -21.46
CA PHE A 52 -19.02 -16.97 -20.72
C PHE A 52 -18.69 -15.80 -19.78
N GLU A 53 -18.64 -14.57 -20.31
CA GLU A 53 -18.32 -13.39 -19.50
C GLU A 53 -19.41 -13.06 -18.46
N LYS A 54 -20.69 -13.25 -18.81
CA LYS A 54 -21.81 -13.08 -17.86
C LYS A 54 -21.70 -14.05 -16.68
N VAL A 55 -21.39 -15.32 -16.94
CA VAL A 55 -21.22 -16.34 -15.89
C VAL A 55 -20.02 -16.00 -15.00
N ARG A 56 -18.86 -15.67 -15.59
CA ARG A 56 -17.66 -15.24 -14.83
C ARG A 56 -17.99 -14.07 -13.90
N LYS A 57 -18.58 -13.01 -14.46
CA LYS A 57 -18.97 -11.82 -13.70
C LYS A 57 -19.95 -12.16 -12.59
N HIS A 58 -20.94 -13.00 -12.86
CA HIS A 58 -21.94 -13.41 -11.87
C HIS A 58 -21.32 -14.15 -10.68
N ILE A 59 -20.49 -15.17 -10.95
CA ILE A 59 -19.81 -15.95 -9.91
C ILE A 59 -18.89 -15.04 -9.08
N LEU A 60 -18.08 -14.19 -9.73
CA LEU A 60 -17.17 -13.27 -9.03
C LEU A 60 -17.91 -12.24 -8.17
N THR A 61 -18.97 -11.62 -8.70
CA THR A 61 -19.77 -10.61 -7.97
C THR A 61 -20.49 -11.21 -6.76
N LYS A 62 -20.87 -12.48 -6.83
CA LYS A 62 -21.47 -13.20 -5.69
C LYS A 62 -20.43 -13.68 -4.68
N SER A 63 -19.19 -13.90 -5.14
CA SER A 63 -18.10 -14.44 -4.32
C SER A 63 -17.33 -13.36 -3.55
N PHE A 64 -17.16 -12.18 -4.15
CA PHE A 64 -16.39 -11.07 -3.57
C PHE A 64 -17.28 -9.86 -3.27
N GLN A 65 -17.05 -9.22 -2.12
CA GLN A 65 -17.80 -8.04 -1.70
C GLN A 65 -17.28 -6.74 -2.36
N GLU A 66 -15.99 -6.70 -2.69
CA GLU A 66 -15.32 -5.53 -3.23
C GLU A 66 -15.40 -5.50 -4.76
N LYS A 67 -16.04 -4.46 -5.31
CA LYS A 67 -16.22 -4.29 -6.75
C LYS A 67 -14.89 -4.19 -7.50
N GLU A 68 -13.89 -3.54 -6.90
CA GLU A 68 -12.55 -3.38 -7.47
C GLU A 68 -11.83 -4.72 -7.66
N ILE A 69 -12.05 -5.69 -6.76
CA ILE A 69 -11.51 -7.05 -6.91
C ILE A 69 -12.18 -7.74 -8.11
N VAL A 70 -13.50 -7.60 -8.24
CA VAL A 70 -14.25 -8.22 -9.35
C VAL A 70 -13.80 -7.65 -10.70
N GLU A 71 -13.69 -6.32 -10.81
CA GLU A 71 -13.22 -5.65 -12.03
C GLU A 71 -11.81 -6.12 -12.40
N PHE A 72 -10.89 -6.12 -11.43
CA PHE A 72 -9.54 -6.62 -11.64
C PHE A 72 -9.52 -8.08 -12.15
N LEU A 73 -10.27 -8.99 -11.51
CA LEU A 73 -10.26 -10.41 -11.87
C LEU A 73 -10.92 -10.68 -13.22
N MET A 74 -11.86 -9.83 -13.65
CA MET A 74 -12.43 -9.91 -15.00
C MET A 74 -11.40 -9.52 -16.06
N ASP A 75 -10.63 -8.46 -15.81
CA ASP A 75 -9.74 -7.83 -16.78
C ASP A 75 -8.33 -8.46 -16.85
N VAL A 76 -7.84 -9.06 -15.77
CA VAL A 76 -6.47 -9.58 -15.69
C VAL A 76 -6.08 -10.58 -16.81
N PRO A 77 -6.96 -11.51 -17.28
CA PRO A 77 -6.60 -12.39 -18.38
C PRO A 77 -6.35 -11.62 -19.68
N GLU A 78 -7.13 -10.57 -19.95
CA GLU A 78 -6.96 -9.74 -21.15
C GLU A 78 -5.64 -8.96 -21.10
N TRP A 79 -5.29 -8.38 -19.95
CA TRP A 79 -4.05 -7.63 -19.78
C TRP A 79 -2.79 -8.46 -20.06
N VAL A 80 -2.80 -9.75 -19.69
CA VAL A 80 -1.67 -10.65 -19.99
C VAL A 80 -1.75 -11.26 -21.40
N GLY A 81 -2.81 -10.99 -22.17
CA GLY A 81 -2.94 -11.39 -23.57
C GLY A 81 -3.80 -12.61 -23.85
N PHE A 82 -4.58 -13.11 -22.88
CA PHE A 82 -5.61 -14.12 -23.13
C PHE A 82 -6.84 -13.50 -23.78
N ARG A 83 -7.46 -14.23 -24.70
CA ARG A 83 -8.74 -13.86 -25.32
C ARG A 83 -9.71 -15.01 -25.20
N VAL A 84 -11.01 -14.72 -25.12
CA VAL A 84 -12.03 -15.78 -25.08
C VAL A 84 -11.93 -16.63 -26.35
N ASP A 85 -11.86 -17.95 -26.17
CA ASP A 85 -11.69 -18.90 -27.26
C ASP A 85 -13.04 -19.17 -27.94
N THR A 86 -13.27 -18.50 -29.07
CA THR A 86 -14.48 -18.66 -29.88
C THR A 86 -14.57 -20.02 -30.56
N ASP A 87 -13.44 -20.71 -30.75
CA ASP A 87 -13.40 -22.02 -31.39
C ASP A 87 -13.72 -23.13 -30.38
N PHE A 88 -13.36 -22.93 -29.11
CA PHE A 88 -13.64 -23.87 -28.02
C PHE A 88 -15.05 -23.71 -27.44
N ILE A 89 -15.59 -22.48 -27.44
CA ILE A 89 -16.88 -22.15 -26.84
C ILE A 89 -17.96 -22.07 -27.92
N GLU A 90 -18.43 -23.21 -28.38
CA GLU A 90 -19.45 -23.31 -29.44
C GLU A 90 -20.87 -23.27 -28.87
N THR A 91 -21.09 -23.79 -27.65
CA THR A 91 -22.40 -23.87 -27.02
C THR A 91 -22.51 -23.07 -25.72
N GLY A 92 -23.72 -22.67 -25.36
CA GLY A 92 -23.97 -22.00 -24.06
C GLY A 92 -23.60 -22.88 -22.86
N GLU A 93 -23.77 -24.20 -22.96
CA GLU A 93 -23.37 -25.13 -21.88
C GLU A 93 -21.85 -25.21 -21.74
N GLN A 94 -21.11 -25.28 -22.85
CA GLN A 94 -19.64 -25.20 -22.85
C GLN A 94 -19.16 -23.88 -22.26
N ALA A 95 -19.81 -22.76 -22.63
CA ALA A 95 -19.52 -21.44 -22.09
C ALA A 95 -19.68 -21.40 -20.57
N ILE A 96 -20.82 -21.89 -20.05
CA ILE A 96 -21.10 -21.93 -18.61
C ILE A 96 -20.07 -22.80 -17.89
N ARG A 97 -19.76 -23.99 -18.41
CA ARG A 97 -18.79 -24.90 -17.79
C ARG A 97 -17.39 -24.30 -17.76
N ALA A 98 -16.91 -23.77 -18.89
CA ALA A 98 -15.60 -23.14 -18.98
C ALA A 98 -15.49 -21.93 -18.04
N ALA A 99 -16.50 -21.05 -18.05
CA ALA A 99 -16.55 -19.88 -17.17
C ALA A 99 -16.55 -20.29 -15.69
N LYS A 100 -17.35 -21.29 -15.31
CA LYS A 100 -17.38 -21.84 -13.94
C LYS A 100 -16.00 -22.34 -13.53
N GLN A 101 -15.38 -23.20 -14.33
CA GLN A 101 -14.10 -23.81 -13.99
C GLN A 101 -12.97 -22.79 -13.91
N SER A 102 -12.86 -21.88 -14.88
CA SER A 102 -11.89 -20.77 -14.84
C SER A 102 -12.09 -19.88 -13.62
N THR A 103 -13.34 -19.54 -13.29
CA THR A 103 -13.65 -18.67 -12.14
C THR A 103 -13.35 -19.35 -10.80
N LEU A 104 -13.65 -20.64 -10.66
CA LEU A 104 -13.30 -21.41 -9.45
C LEU A 104 -11.79 -21.49 -9.25
N SER A 105 -11.02 -21.69 -10.32
CA SER A 105 -9.56 -21.63 -10.26
C SER A 105 -9.05 -20.25 -9.83
N LEU A 106 -9.63 -19.17 -10.35
CA LEU A 106 -9.30 -17.80 -9.93
C LEU A 106 -9.58 -17.57 -8.43
N ILE A 107 -10.74 -18.03 -7.92
CA ILE A 107 -11.08 -17.91 -6.49
C ILE A 107 -10.07 -18.70 -5.63
N TRP A 108 -9.66 -19.88 -6.08
CA TRP A 108 -8.61 -20.65 -5.42
C TRP A 108 -7.27 -19.90 -5.37
N MET A 109 -6.86 -19.27 -6.47
CA MET A 109 -5.63 -18.48 -6.50
C MET A 109 -5.69 -17.26 -5.57
N MET A 110 -6.87 -16.64 -5.42
CA MET A 110 -7.10 -15.57 -4.44
C MET A 110 -7.08 -16.07 -2.99
N LEU A 111 -7.42 -17.34 -2.76
CA LEU A 111 -7.48 -17.93 -1.43
C LEU A 111 -6.10 -18.40 -0.94
N ILE A 112 -5.30 -19.02 -1.80
CA ILE A 112 -4.02 -19.64 -1.46
C ILE A 112 -3.16 -18.75 -0.54
N PRO A 113 -2.92 -17.46 -0.85
CA PRO A 113 -2.11 -16.58 -0.03
C PRO A 113 -2.61 -16.51 1.41
N ARG A 114 -3.92 -16.55 1.63
CA ARG A 114 -4.56 -16.36 2.95
C ARG A 114 -4.52 -17.63 3.81
N VAL A 115 -4.43 -18.81 3.19
CA VAL A 115 -4.52 -20.11 3.90
C VAL A 115 -3.20 -20.88 3.96
N ILE A 116 -2.17 -20.42 3.26
CA ILE A 116 -0.87 -21.12 3.21
C ILE A 116 -0.11 -21.09 4.55
N ILE A 117 -0.29 -20.04 5.36
CA ILE A 117 0.31 -19.92 6.69
C ILE A 117 -0.77 -20.13 7.76
N GLY A 118 -0.50 -21.00 8.73
CA GLY A 118 -1.36 -21.16 9.89
C GLY A 118 -1.37 -19.93 10.80
N HIS A 119 -2.53 -19.58 11.36
CA HIS A 119 -2.71 -18.40 12.21
C HIS A 119 -1.88 -18.41 13.52
N THR A 120 -1.33 -19.56 13.91
CA THR A 120 -0.48 -19.71 15.11
C THR A 120 1.01 -19.58 14.83
N ILE A 121 1.43 -19.52 13.57
CA ILE A 121 2.85 -19.47 13.20
C ILE A 121 3.39 -18.07 13.49
N LEU A 122 4.59 -18.01 14.07
CA LEU A 122 5.26 -16.74 14.34
C LEU A 122 5.88 -16.19 13.04
N PRO A 123 5.95 -14.86 12.86
CA PRO A 123 6.52 -14.27 11.65
C PRO A 123 7.94 -14.73 11.30
N GLU A 124 8.76 -15.00 12.32
CA GLU A 124 10.13 -15.51 12.18
C GLU A 124 10.19 -16.89 11.48
N ASP A 125 9.10 -17.65 11.53
CA ASP A 125 8.99 -19.01 11.02
C ASP A 125 8.23 -19.11 9.68
N PHE A 126 7.81 -17.98 9.09
CA PHE A 126 7.07 -17.97 7.83
C PHE A 126 7.86 -18.59 6.67
N GLU A 127 9.18 -18.33 6.62
CA GLU A 127 10.12 -18.96 5.67
C GLU A 127 10.07 -20.48 5.71
N ASN A 128 9.86 -21.05 6.89
CA ASN A 128 9.88 -22.50 7.09
C ASN A 128 8.55 -23.17 6.72
N GLN A 129 7.53 -22.41 6.28
CA GLN A 129 6.22 -22.95 5.90
C GLN A 129 6.17 -23.49 4.46
N GLY A 130 7.26 -23.36 3.69
CA GLY A 130 7.33 -23.85 2.31
C GLY A 130 6.59 -22.97 1.29
N ILE A 131 6.50 -21.67 1.59
CA ILE A 131 5.87 -20.66 0.71
C ILE A 131 6.63 -20.57 -0.61
N ASP A 132 7.96 -20.56 -0.54
CA ASP A 132 8.89 -20.61 -1.67
C ASP A 132 8.56 -21.78 -2.61
N THR A 133 8.41 -22.99 -2.04
CA THR A 133 8.14 -24.22 -2.79
C THR A 133 6.77 -24.17 -3.47
N LEU A 134 5.76 -23.60 -2.80
CA LEU A 134 4.44 -23.43 -3.41
C LEU A 134 4.48 -22.43 -4.57
N VAL A 135 5.05 -21.25 -4.33
CA VAL A 135 5.12 -20.18 -5.35
C VAL A 135 5.94 -20.64 -6.55
N GLU A 136 7.07 -21.31 -6.31
CA GLU A 136 7.86 -21.92 -7.37
C GLU A 136 7.04 -22.96 -8.15
N SER A 137 6.32 -23.85 -7.45
CA SER A 137 5.49 -24.87 -8.12
C SER A 137 4.39 -24.26 -8.99
N LEU A 138 3.78 -23.15 -8.54
CA LEU A 138 2.75 -22.41 -9.26
C LEU A 138 3.28 -21.70 -10.50
N LEU A 139 4.44 -21.07 -10.41
CA LEU A 139 4.93 -20.11 -11.39
C LEU A 139 5.95 -20.69 -12.38
N LYS A 140 6.66 -21.76 -12.03
CA LYS A 140 7.79 -22.28 -12.83
C LYS A 140 7.34 -22.91 -14.15
N SER A 141 6.48 -23.93 -14.11
CA SER A 141 6.08 -24.70 -15.30
C SER A 141 4.72 -25.39 -15.16
N ASP A 142 4.16 -25.85 -16.28
CA ASP A 142 2.94 -26.67 -16.28
C ASP A 142 3.11 -27.99 -15.52
N GLU A 143 4.29 -28.60 -15.59
CA GLU A 143 4.57 -29.86 -14.89
C GLU A 143 4.55 -29.67 -13.37
N SER A 144 5.19 -28.61 -12.87
CA SER A 144 5.18 -28.30 -11.44
C SER A 144 3.78 -27.93 -10.92
N ARG A 145 2.97 -27.26 -11.74
CA ARG A 145 1.56 -26.98 -11.44
C ARG A 145 0.74 -28.26 -11.32
N LYS A 146 0.86 -29.19 -12.28
CA LYS A 146 0.16 -30.48 -12.23
C LYS A 146 0.54 -31.30 -11.02
N GLN A 147 1.82 -31.33 -10.65
CA GLN A 147 2.26 -32.02 -9.44
C GLN A 147 1.64 -31.40 -8.18
N LEU A 148 1.57 -30.08 -8.10
CA LEU A 148 0.88 -29.38 -7.02
C LEU A 148 -0.62 -29.72 -6.98
N GLU A 149 -1.30 -29.72 -8.11
CA GLU A 149 -2.71 -30.10 -8.24
C GLU A 149 -2.96 -31.52 -7.70
N ILE A 150 -2.14 -32.49 -8.11
CA ILE A 150 -2.27 -33.88 -7.66
C ILE A 150 -2.13 -33.98 -6.14
N VAL A 151 -1.11 -33.32 -5.57
CA VAL A 151 -0.83 -33.40 -4.13
C VAL A 151 -1.94 -32.73 -3.31
N VAL A 152 -2.43 -31.57 -3.73
CA VAL A 152 -3.52 -30.85 -3.03
C VAL A 152 -4.85 -31.60 -3.19
N SER A 153 -5.15 -32.09 -4.39
CA SER A 153 -6.39 -32.84 -4.66
C SER A 153 -6.45 -34.15 -3.88
N THR A 154 -5.33 -34.87 -3.77
CA THR A 154 -5.25 -36.09 -2.95
C THR A 154 -5.56 -35.80 -1.48
N GLU A 155 -5.10 -34.66 -0.95
CA GLU A 155 -5.37 -34.28 0.44
C GLU A 155 -6.81 -33.79 0.63
N LEU A 156 -7.38 -33.10 -0.35
CA LEU A 156 -8.80 -32.76 -0.38
C LEU A 156 -9.67 -34.02 -0.42
N ASP A 157 -9.36 -34.99 -1.28
CA ASP A 157 -10.04 -36.29 -1.36
C ASP A 157 -10.05 -37.03 -0.03
N ARG A 158 -8.91 -37.06 0.66
CA ARG A 158 -8.80 -37.67 2.00
C ARG A 158 -9.71 -37.02 3.04
N ARG A 159 -10.12 -35.77 2.84
CA ARG A 159 -11.05 -35.05 3.72
C ARG A 159 -12.50 -35.06 3.21
N GLY A 160 -12.78 -35.86 2.18
CA GLY A 160 -14.12 -36.05 1.63
C GLY A 160 -14.52 -35.03 0.57
N PHE A 161 -13.58 -34.23 0.07
CA PHE A 161 -13.80 -33.43 -1.13
C PHE A 161 -13.64 -34.30 -2.38
N GLY A 162 -14.20 -33.90 -3.52
CA GLY A 162 -13.96 -34.62 -4.77
C GLY A 162 -12.61 -34.26 -5.40
N ALA A 163 -12.08 -35.15 -6.23
CA ALA A 163 -10.74 -35.02 -6.82
C ALA A 163 -10.59 -33.78 -7.71
N ASP A 164 -11.70 -33.30 -8.27
CA ASP A 164 -11.75 -32.15 -9.17
C ASP A 164 -11.98 -30.81 -8.45
N PHE A 165 -11.97 -30.79 -7.11
CA PHE A 165 -12.26 -29.60 -6.31
C PHE A 165 -11.18 -28.52 -6.43
N PHE A 166 -9.94 -28.91 -6.75
CA PHE A 166 -8.81 -28.00 -6.94
C PHE A 166 -8.09 -28.27 -8.27
N ASN A 167 -8.07 -27.26 -9.14
CA ASN A 167 -7.40 -27.34 -10.44
C ASN A 167 -6.92 -25.94 -10.84
N ILE A 168 -5.61 -25.72 -10.93
CA ILE A 168 -5.01 -24.43 -11.29
C ILE A 168 -5.02 -24.26 -12.81
N SER A 169 -4.81 -25.33 -13.55
CA SER A 169 -4.72 -25.39 -15.00
C SER A 169 -6.02 -24.93 -15.67
N ASN A 170 -7.15 -25.08 -15.00
CA ASN A 170 -8.45 -24.59 -15.46
C ASN A 170 -8.57 -23.06 -15.46
N ILE A 171 -7.64 -22.30 -14.86
CA ILE A 171 -7.68 -20.83 -14.84
C ILE A 171 -7.78 -20.22 -16.24
N ILE A 172 -7.18 -20.88 -17.24
CA ILE A 172 -7.19 -20.48 -18.66
C ILE A 172 -8.30 -21.18 -19.46
N MET A 173 -9.19 -21.93 -18.83
CA MET A 173 -10.25 -22.63 -19.54
C MET A 173 -11.22 -21.64 -20.19
N GLY A 174 -11.49 -21.85 -21.49
CA GLY A 174 -12.27 -20.91 -22.29
C GLY A 174 -11.46 -19.73 -22.83
N PHE A 175 -10.14 -19.71 -22.62
CA PHE A 175 -9.24 -18.72 -23.19
C PHE A 175 -8.24 -19.33 -24.18
N LYS A 176 -7.83 -18.51 -25.16
CA LYS A 176 -6.82 -18.83 -26.17
C LYS A 176 -5.65 -17.86 -26.07
N ILE A 177 -4.43 -18.39 -26.24
CA ILE A 177 -3.19 -17.61 -26.33
C ILE A 177 -2.18 -18.36 -27.21
N PRO A 178 -1.22 -17.68 -27.88
CA PRO A 178 -0.15 -18.37 -28.60
C PRO A 178 0.70 -19.26 -27.68
N ASP A 179 0.94 -20.49 -28.10
CA ASP A 179 1.70 -21.49 -27.31
C ASP A 179 3.12 -21.02 -26.96
N THR A 180 3.75 -20.24 -27.85
CA THR A 180 5.11 -19.72 -27.67
C THR A 180 5.26 -18.81 -26.45
N THR A 181 4.20 -18.09 -26.08
CA THR A 181 4.18 -17.16 -24.94
C THR A 181 3.35 -17.66 -23.76
N ARG A 182 2.68 -18.81 -23.91
CA ARG A 182 1.68 -19.31 -22.96
C ARG A 182 2.20 -19.42 -21.54
N ASN A 183 3.38 -20.01 -21.36
CA ASN A 183 3.95 -20.22 -20.02
C ASN A 183 4.28 -18.91 -19.30
N GLU A 184 4.88 -17.95 -20.01
CA GLU A 184 5.22 -16.64 -19.48
C GLU A 184 3.96 -15.84 -19.08
N ARG A 185 2.95 -15.83 -19.95
CA ARG A 185 1.70 -15.11 -19.69
C ARG A 185 0.85 -15.76 -18.60
N LEU A 186 0.84 -17.09 -18.52
CA LEU A 186 0.19 -17.82 -17.43
C LEU A 186 0.90 -17.54 -16.10
N ARG A 187 2.22 -17.45 -16.09
CA ARG A 187 2.97 -17.05 -14.89
C ARG A 187 2.58 -15.66 -14.42
N ALA A 188 2.55 -14.68 -15.34
CA ALA A 188 2.12 -13.33 -15.03
C ALA A 188 0.68 -13.29 -14.49
N LEU A 189 -0.25 -14.04 -15.10
CA LEU A 189 -1.63 -14.17 -14.64
C LEU A 189 -1.70 -14.65 -13.19
N LEU A 190 -1.03 -15.76 -12.88
CA LEU A 190 -1.02 -16.35 -11.54
C LEU A 190 -0.39 -15.41 -10.51
N ALA A 191 0.72 -14.77 -10.86
CA ALA A 191 1.40 -13.80 -10.00
C ALA A 191 0.50 -12.59 -9.70
N LEU A 192 -0.13 -12.00 -10.72
CA LEU A 192 -1.02 -10.84 -10.55
C LEU A 192 -2.23 -11.15 -9.66
N VAL A 193 -2.84 -12.31 -9.82
CA VAL A 193 -3.97 -12.75 -8.97
C VAL A 193 -3.50 -12.95 -7.53
N ILE A 194 -2.36 -13.61 -7.31
CA ILE A 194 -1.79 -13.77 -5.97
C ILE A 194 -1.46 -12.42 -5.33
N MET A 195 -0.76 -11.54 -6.06
CA MET A 195 -0.39 -10.21 -5.57
C MET A 195 -1.63 -9.40 -5.20
N LYS A 196 -2.68 -9.42 -6.03
CA LYS A 196 -3.96 -8.77 -5.71
C LYS A 196 -4.61 -9.31 -4.45
N ALA A 197 -4.49 -10.61 -4.18
CA ALA A 197 -5.06 -11.23 -2.99
C ALA A 197 -4.42 -10.79 -1.67
N THR A 198 -3.23 -10.16 -1.73
CA THR A 198 -2.46 -9.71 -0.57
C THR A 198 -2.84 -8.33 -0.05
N ASP A 199 -3.74 -7.64 -0.74
CA ASP A 199 -4.18 -6.26 -0.45
C ASP A 199 -3.04 -5.23 -0.45
N CYS A 200 -1.85 -5.61 -0.91
CA CYS A 200 -0.72 -4.69 -1.15
C CYS A 200 -0.83 -4.09 -2.56
N PRO A 201 -0.65 -2.76 -2.73
CA PRO A 201 -0.69 -2.14 -4.04
C PRO A 201 0.52 -2.55 -4.88
N PHE A 202 0.32 -2.70 -6.19
CA PHE A 202 1.39 -2.97 -7.14
C PHE A 202 1.23 -2.16 -8.42
N ASN A 203 2.35 -1.81 -9.04
CA ASN A 203 2.39 -1.18 -10.35
C ASN A 203 2.44 -2.27 -11.43
N LEU A 204 1.42 -2.29 -12.29
CA LEU A 204 1.25 -3.30 -13.33
C LEU A 204 2.42 -3.32 -14.33
N ASP A 205 2.90 -2.15 -14.76
CA ASP A 205 4.01 -2.04 -15.72
C ASP A 205 5.28 -2.67 -15.17
N ASN A 206 5.58 -2.42 -13.88
CA ASN A 206 6.74 -2.99 -13.22
C ASN A 206 6.63 -4.52 -13.12
N VAL A 207 5.43 -5.07 -12.86
CA VAL A 207 5.24 -6.54 -12.79
C VAL A 207 5.58 -7.21 -14.12
N PHE A 208 5.20 -6.61 -15.24
CA PHE A 208 5.51 -7.17 -16.56
C PHE A 208 6.99 -7.06 -16.97
N THR A 209 7.80 -6.29 -16.24
CA THR A 209 9.25 -6.23 -16.45
C THR A 209 10.04 -7.28 -15.67
N LEU A 210 9.39 -8.01 -14.75
CA LEU A 210 10.05 -9.02 -13.94
C LEU A 210 10.38 -10.28 -14.74
N ASP A 211 11.61 -10.78 -14.58
CA ASP A 211 11.97 -12.11 -15.04
C ASP A 211 11.33 -13.21 -14.16
N GLU A 212 11.48 -14.47 -14.57
CA GLU A 212 10.90 -15.62 -13.85
C GLU A 212 11.28 -15.66 -12.37
N GLU A 213 12.58 -15.50 -12.07
CA GLU A 213 13.07 -15.61 -10.70
C GLU A 213 12.62 -14.42 -9.84
N ALA A 214 12.64 -13.21 -10.40
CA ALA A 214 12.17 -12.01 -9.75
C ALA A 214 10.68 -12.10 -9.46
N MET A 215 9.87 -12.59 -10.41
CA MET A 215 8.43 -12.79 -10.21
C MET A 215 8.14 -13.82 -9.11
N ILE A 216 8.89 -14.91 -9.03
CA ILE A 216 8.78 -15.90 -7.94
C ILE A 216 9.12 -15.26 -6.59
N ARG A 217 10.30 -14.64 -6.48
CA ARG A 217 10.76 -14.00 -5.22
C ARG A 217 9.82 -12.90 -4.75
N GLU A 218 9.31 -12.11 -5.69
CA GLU A 218 8.42 -11.00 -5.37
C GLU A 218 7.03 -11.51 -4.95
N THR A 219 6.48 -12.51 -5.64
CA THR A 219 5.21 -13.15 -5.25
C THR A 219 5.27 -13.77 -3.85
N GLU A 220 6.37 -14.47 -3.52
CA GLU A 220 6.64 -14.97 -2.16
C GLU A 220 6.65 -13.82 -1.14
N SER A 221 7.34 -12.72 -1.49
CA SER A 221 7.48 -11.56 -0.61
C SER A 221 6.15 -10.84 -0.37
N TYR A 222 5.24 -10.81 -1.34
CA TYR A 222 3.87 -10.29 -1.17
C TYR A 222 3.10 -11.12 -0.13
N ILE A 223 3.13 -12.45 -0.25
CA ILE A 223 2.44 -13.35 0.68
C ILE A 223 2.97 -13.15 2.10
N ILE A 224 4.30 -13.14 2.27
CA ILE A 224 4.92 -13.00 3.59
C ILE A 224 4.61 -11.63 4.18
N THR A 225 4.73 -10.55 3.39
CA THR A 225 4.43 -9.18 3.85
C THR A 225 2.99 -9.05 4.34
N MET A 226 2.01 -9.62 3.62
CA MET A 226 0.61 -9.66 4.05
C MET A 226 0.44 -10.35 5.41
N HIS A 227 1.02 -11.53 5.59
CA HIS A 227 0.93 -12.27 6.86
C HIS A 227 1.64 -11.54 7.99
N THR A 228 2.77 -10.89 7.72
CA THR A 228 3.50 -10.11 8.71
C THR A 228 2.73 -8.86 9.13
N GLN A 229 2.07 -8.18 8.20
CA GLN A 229 1.19 -7.05 8.50
C GLN A 229 -0.02 -7.47 9.34
N ASN A 230 -0.64 -8.62 9.01
CA ASN A 230 -1.72 -9.19 9.82
C ASN A 230 -1.23 -9.57 11.24
N ALA A 231 -0.04 -10.15 11.36
CA ALA A 231 0.56 -10.47 12.65
C ALA A 231 0.87 -9.22 13.47
N LEU A 232 1.35 -8.15 12.84
CA LEU A 232 1.58 -6.86 13.49
C LEU A 232 0.27 -6.27 14.04
N ASN A 233 -0.76 -6.22 13.19
CA ASN A 233 -2.10 -5.76 13.57
C ASN A 233 -2.66 -6.56 14.75
N ASN A 234 -2.53 -7.89 14.73
CA ASN A 234 -2.97 -8.75 15.83
C ASN A 234 -2.17 -8.51 17.12
N ARG A 235 -0.88 -8.20 17.03
CA ARG A 235 -0.04 -7.87 18.21
C ARG A 235 -0.40 -6.52 18.83
N ILE A 236 -0.81 -5.54 18.01
CA ILE A 236 -1.28 -4.23 18.49
C ILE A 236 -2.70 -4.33 19.06
N LYS A 237 -3.64 -4.90 18.31
CA LYS A 237 -5.04 -5.03 18.75
C LYS A 237 -5.21 -5.98 19.94
N GLY A 238 -4.43 -7.06 19.97
CA GLY A 238 -4.58 -8.14 20.94
C GLY A 238 -5.84 -8.98 20.72
N SER A 239 -6.13 -9.86 21.66
CA SER A 239 -7.33 -10.70 21.66
C SER A 239 -8.44 -10.10 22.55
N SER A 240 -9.61 -10.72 22.55
CA SER A 240 -10.69 -10.38 23.50
C SER A 240 -10.27 -10.55 24.96
N SER A 241 -9.35 -11.49 25.25
CA SER A 241 -8.86 -11.78 26.60
C SER A 241 -7.63 -10.96 27.01
N SER A 242 -6.88 -10.41 26.06
CA SER A 242 -5.65 -9.65 26.32
C SER A 242 -5.44 -8.58 25.27
N ARG A 243 -5.64 -7.31 25.65
CA ARG A 243 -5.44 -6.14 24.80
C ARG A 243 -4.25 -5.32 25.30
N PRO A 244 -3.06 -5.48 24.70
CA PRO A 244 -1.84 -4.88 25.23
C PRO A 244 -1.86 -3.34 25.17
N PHE A 245 -2.54 -2.76 24.16
CA PHE A 245 -2.61 -1.32 23.94
C PHE A 245 -4.00 -0.73 24.27
N ASP A 246 -4.74 -1.32 25.21
CA ASP A 246 -6.04 -0.77 25.60
C ASP A 246 -5.91 0.25 26.73
N TRP A 247 -6.18 1.54 26.46
CA TRP A 247 -5.91 2.62 27.40
C TRP A 247 -6.50 2.34 28.80
N PRO A 248 -5.71 2.44 29.89
CA PRO A 248 -4.39 3.09 29.98
C PRO A 248 -3.16 2.17 29.77
N LEU A 249 -3.32 0.96 29.24
CA LEU A 249 -2.20 0.08 28.91
C LEU A 249 -1.47 0.59 27.66
N ILE A 250 -0.15 0.36 27.58
CA ILE A 250 0.75 0.78 26.49
C ILE A 250 1.65 -0.37 25.99
N GLY A 251 1.24 -1.61 26.25
CA GLY A 251 2.06 -2.79 26.05
C GLY A 251 3.08 -3.02 27.18
N THR A 252 3.94 -4.00 26.97
CA THR A 252 5.05 -4.37 27.86
C THR A 252 6.31 -4.53 27.02
N ALA A 253 7.50 -4.49 27.64
CA ALA A 253 8.76 -4.73 26.93
C ALA A 253 8.76 -6.05 26.13
N ARG A 254 8.07 -7.09 26.63
CA ARG A 254 7.89 -8.36 25.90
C ARG A 254 7.06 -8.20 24.63
N VAL A 255 5.98 -7.42 24.69
CA VAL A 255 5.12 -7.13 23.52
C VAL A 255 5.91 -6.33 22.49
N PHE A 256 6.66 -5.31 22.89
CA PHE A 256 7.54 -4.55 21.99
C PHE A 256 8.65 -5.40 21.39
N GLY A 257 9.26 -6.30 22.16
CA GLY A 257 10.21 -7.29 21.64
C GLY A 257 9.61 -8.14 20.53
N SER A 258 8.37 -8.61 20.74
CA SER A 258 7.60 -9.32 19.72
C SER A 258 7.38 -8.44 18.48
N ILE A 259 6.90 -7.22 18.66
CA ILE A 259 6.58 -6.29 17.56
C ILE A 259 7.83 -5.98 16.73
N MET A 260 8.97 -5.68 17.37
CA MET A 260 10.22 -5.38 16.66
C MET A 260 10.66 -6.53 15.77
N LYS A 261 10.59 -7.78 16.24
CA LYS A 261 10.85 -8.95 15.40
C LYS A 261 9.89 -9.09 14.21
N THR A 262 8.63 -8.69 14.40
CA THR A 262 7.65 -8.68 13.29
C THR A 262 8.02 -7.63 12.26
N ILE A 263 8.44 -6.44 12.71
CA ILE A 263 8.93 -5.36 11.86
C ILE A 263 10.20 -5.76 11.10
N GLU A 264 11.13 -6.49 11.73
CA GLU A 264 12.34 -7.00 11.07
C GLU A 264 12.00 -7.92 9.89
N VAL A 265 11.06 -8.86 10.07
CA VAL A 265 10.57 -9.72 8.99
C VAL A 265 9.88 -8.89 7.91
N MET A 266 9.06 -7.91 8.31
CA MET A 266 8.36 -7.03 7.37
C MET A 266 9.36 -6.25 6.50
N HIS A 267 10.40 -5.69 7.10
CA HIS A 267 11.47 -4.98 6.40
C HIS A 267 12.25 -5.90 5.44
N LYS A 268 12.59 -7.12 5.89
CA LYS A 268 13.30 -8.13 5.07
C LYS A 268 12.55 -8.48 3.78
N TYR A 269 11.21 -8.54 3.83
CA TYR A 269 10.39 -8.97 2.70
C TYR A 269 9.85 -7.82 1.86
N SER A 270 9.39 -6.74 2.48
CA SER A 270 8.94 -5.55 1.77
C SER A 270 10.06 -4.89 0.95
N SER A 271 11.32 -4.98 1.40
CA SER A 271 12.48 -4.48 0.64
C SER A 271 12.72 -5.20 -0.69
N LYS A 272 12.15 -6.40 -0.86
CA LYS A 272 12.19 -7.17 -2.10
C LYS A 272 11.04 -6.83 -3.07
N LEU A 273 10.06 -6.02 -2.64
CA LEU A 273 8.89 -5.67 -3.46
C LEU A 273 9.19 -4.51 -4.40
N THR A 274 9.78 -4.81 -5.56
CA THR A 274 10.14 -3.80 -6.56
C THR A 274 8.95 -3.21 -7.31
N THR A 275 7.80 -3.86 -7.29
CA THR A 275 6.56 -3.44 -7.94
C THR A 275 5.60 -2.69 -6.99
N CYS A 276 5.78 -2.83 -5.67
CA CYS A 276 4.97 -2.16 -4.65
C CYS A 276 5.47 -0.72 -4.41
N SER A 277 4.55 0.24 -4.31
CA SER A 277 4.88 1.63 -3.95
C SER A 277 4.81 1.92 -2.45
N LEU A 278 4.11 1.08 -1.69
CA LEU A 278 3.79 1.35 -0.28
C LEU A 278 5.03 1.46 0.62
N TYR A 279 6.00 0.56 0.44
CA TYR A 279 7.17 0.44 1.33
C TYR A 279 8.42 1.10 0.76
N LYS A 280 8.24 2.23 0.07
CA LYS A 280 9.31 2.93 -0.60
C LYS A 280 9.27 4.43 -0.33
N SER A 281 10.45 5.04 -0.32
CA SER A 281 10.63 6.48 -0.26
C SER A 281 11.36 6.97 -1.50
N THR A 282 11.05 8.17 -1.96
CA THR A 282 11.72 8.78 -3.11
C THR A 282 12.71 9.82 -2.61
N THR A 283 14.00 9.54 -2.74
CA THR A 283 15.07 10.45 -2.34
C THR A 283 15.91 10.80 -3.56
N LYS A 284 16.03 12.09 -3.88
CA LYS A 284 16.80 12.58 -5.05
C LYS A 284 16.37 11.92 -6.37
N GLY A 285 15.06 11.75 -6.57
CA GLY A 285 14.49 11.13 -7.77
C GLY A 285 14.69 9.61 -7.88
N LYS A 286 15.29 8.97 -6.88
CA LYS A 286 15.43 7.51 -6.82
C LYS A 286 14.47 6.95 -5.78
N THR A 287 13.69 5.96 -6.21
CA THR A 287 12.84 5.19 -5.31
C THR A 287 13.69 4.14 -4.59
N ILE A 288 13.74 4.22 -3.27
CA ILE A 288 14.47 3.30 -2.39
C ILE A 288 13.49 2.60 -1.44
N PRO A 289 13.76 1.35 -1.03
CA PRO A 289 13.00 0.71 0.04
C PRO A 289 13.08 1.50 1.35
N TRP A 290 12.03 1.41 2.16
CA TRP A 290 12.02 2.05 3.48
C TRP A 290 13.19 1.60 4.36
N SER A 291 13.76 2.56 5.09
CA SER A 291 14.74 2.27 6.13
C SER A 291 14.09 1.71 7.39
N GLU A 292 14.91 1.15 8.29
CA GLU A 292 14.42 0.71 9.60
C GLU A 292 13.77 1.84 10.40
N SER A 293 14.25 3.08 10.28
CA SER A 293 13.64 4.24 10.96
C SER A 293 12.25 4.56 10.41
N GLU A 294 12.03 4.39 9.11
CA GLU A 294 10.70 4.54 8.49
C GLU A 294 9.73 3.46 9.00
N PHE A 295 10.19 2.22 9.17
CA PHE A 295 9.37 1.15 9.77
C PHE A 295 9.02 1.40 11.25
N ILE A 296 9.93 1.94 12.05
CA ILE A 296 9.62 2.34 13.44
C ILE A 296 8.63 3.50 13.46
N SER A 297 8.78 4.48 12.56
CA SER A 297 7.83 5.58 12.43
C SER A 297 6.44 5.09 12.04
N PHE A 298 6.37 4.15 11.08
CA PHE A 298 5.14 3.47 10.68
C PHE A 298 4.50 2.75 11.88
N LEU A 299 5.26 1.99 12.66
CA LEU A 299 4.77 1.32 13.86
C LEU A 299 4.16 2.29 14.88
N LEU A 300 4.81 3.43 15.14
CA LEU A 300 4.29 4.45 16.06
C LEU A 300 2.94 5.00 15.59
N ASN A 301 2.78 5.19 14.28
CA ASN A 301 1.51 5.61 13.68
C ASN A 301 0.43 4.54 13.83
N GLU A 302 0.74 3.27 13.54
CA GLU A 302 -0.21 2.15 13.71
C GLU A 302 -0.71 2.04 15.17
N ILE A 303 0.19 2.21 16.14
CA ILE A 303 -0.19 2.23 17.56
C ILE A 303 -1.08 3.45 17.87
N ALA A 304 -0.72 4.64 17.38
CA ALA A 304 -1.51 5.86 17.60
C ALA A 304 -2.90 5.79 16.95
N ASP A 305 -3.01 5.18 15.77
CA ASP A 305 -4.27 4.97 15.05
C ASP A 305 -5.17 4.00 15.81
N TYR A 306 -4.61 2.91 16.34
CA TYR A 306 -5.35 1.99 17.22
C TYR A 306 -5.92 2.70 18.46
N TYR A 307 -5.13 3.57 19.11
CA TYR A 307 -5.63 4.38 20.22
C TYR A 307 -6.70 5.38 19.81
N THR A 308 -6.57 5.97 18.63
CA THR A 308 -7.56 6.90 18.06
C THR A 308 -8.89 6.20 17.85
N ASP A 309 -8.89 4.98 17.31
CA ASP A 309 -10.10 4.18 17.13
C ASP A 309 -10.71 3.73 18.47
N SER A 310 -9.88 3.35 19.44
CA SER A 310 -10.32 3.07 20.81
C SER A 310 -10.96 4.31 21.47
N GLN A 311 -10.43 5.51 21.21
CA GLN A 311 -11.00 6.75 21.71
C GLN A 311 -12.38 7.05 21.09
N ARG A 312 -12.52 6.85 19.77
CA ARG A 312 -13.80 7.05 19.04
C ARG A 312 -14.88 6.09 19.52
N THR A 313 -14.56 4.81 19.72
CA THR A 313 -15.53 3.82 20.20
C THR A 313 -15.99 4.05 21.64
N ARG A 314 -15.20 4.75 22.46
CA ARG A 314 -15.50 5.07 23.87
C ARG A 314 -16.28 6.38 24.10
N LEU A 315 -16.77 7.05 23.06
CA LEU A 315 -17.41 8.39 23.09
C LEU A 315 -18.64 8.53 24.02
N GLY A 316 -19.15 7.46 24.65
CA GLY A 316 -20.24 7.49 25.63
C GLY A 316 -19.83 7.76 27.10
N LEU A 317 -18.54 7.69 27.45
CA LEU A 317 -18.05 7.78 28.84
C LEU A 317 -16.98 8.88 29.01
N GLY A 318 -17.36 10.14 28.79
CA GLY A 318 -16.48 11.30 29.00
C GLY A 318 -15.31 11.42 28.01
N LYS A 319 -14.93 12.65 27.65
CA LYS A 319 -13.72 12.88 26.84
C LYS A 319 -12.49 12.51 27.66
N ASN A 320 -11.81 11.42 27.29
CA ASN A 320 -10.54 11.07 27.92
C ASN A 320 -9.43 11.99 27.38
N GLU A 321 -9.29 13.16 28.00
CA GLU A 321 -8.30 14.18 27.64
C GLU A 321 -6.85 13.72 27.84
N GLU A 322 -6.61 12.71 28.69
CA GLU A 322 -5.29 12.09 28.83
C GLU A 322 -4.95 11.25 27.60
N LEU A 323 -5.88 10.40 27.15
CA LEU A 323 -5.71 9.59 25.94
C LEU A 323 -5.52 10.48 24.71
N LYS A 324 -6.29 11.57 24.61
CA LYS A 324 -6.12 12.55 23.52
C LYS A 324 -4.70 13.11 23.49
N ARG A 325 -4.22 13.59 24.65
CA ARG A 325 -2.85 14.12 24.78
C ARG A 325 -1.79 13.09 24.48
N PHE A 326 -2.00 11.84 24.90
CA PHE A 326 -1.08 10.74 24.59
C PHE A 326 -0.96 10.51 23.08
N ILE A 327 -2.08 10.47 22.37
CA ILE A 327 -2.10 10.37 20.89
C ILE A 327 -1.40 11.57 20.25
N ASP A 328 -1.68 12.78 20.73
CA ASP A 328 -1.05 14.01 20.22
C ASP A 328 0.47 14.01 20.44
N ILE A 329 0.96 13.55 21.59
CA ILE A 329 2.41 13.41 21.87
C ILE A 329 3.03 12.37 20.94
N LEU A 330 2.45 11.17 20.82
CA LEU A 330 3.00 10.13 19.96
C LEU A 330 3.12 10.58 18.50
N ARG A 331 2.06 11.21 17.97
CA ARG A 331 2.05 11.72 16.59
C ARG A 331 2.96 12.93 16.41
N GLY A 332 3.04 13.81 17.42
CA GLY A 332 3.83 15.04 17.41
C GLY A 332 5.32 14.84 17.66
N GLU A 333 5.72 13.72 18.26
CA GLU A 333 7.13 13.42 18.59
C GLU A 333 7.65 12.11 17.97
N SER A 334 6.89 11.50 17.05
CA SER A 334 7.27 10.26 16.35
C SER A 334 8.68 10.25 15.78
N ILE A 335 9.14 11.32 15.12
CA ILE A 335 10.47 11.38 14.49
C ILE A 335 11.56 11.35 15.57
N GLU A 336 11.38 12.12 16.64
CA GLU A 336 12.33 12.20 17.74
C GLU A 336 12.36 10.91 18.56
N ILE A 337 11.20 10.31 18.81
CA ILE A 337 11.08 8.98 19.41
C ILE A 337 11.83 7.96 18.55
N THR A 338 11.57 7.95 17.24
CA THR A 338 12.28 7.05 16.32
C THR A 338 13.78 7.26 16.36
N SER A 339 14.29 8.50 16.34
CA SER A 339 15.73 8.78 16.42
C SER A 339 16.35 8.19 17.69
N ARG A 340 15.73 8.45 18.86
CA ARG A 340 16.22 7.92 20.15
C ARG A 340 16.17 6.40 20.22
N VAL A 341 15.12 5.78 19.69
CA VAL A 341 15.02 4.32 19.59
C VAL A 341 16.12 3.75 18.70
N MET A 342 16.42 4.40 17.58
CA MET A 342 17.46 3.96 16.64
C MET A 342 18.88 4.09 17.21
N GLU A 343 19.13 5.05 18.11
CA GLU A 343 20.40 5.20 18.82
C GLU A 343 20.60 4.12 19.90
N SER A 344 19.53 3.45 20.35
CA SER A 344 19.59 2.44 21.39
C SER A 344 19.99 1.05 20.86
N SER A 345 20.86 0.37 21.61
CA SER A 345 21.18 -1.05 21.37
C SER A 345 20.03 -1.99 21.71
N ASN A 346 19.11 -1.57 22.59
CA ASN A 346 17.88 -2.29 22.92
C ASN A 346 16.66 -1.51 22.43
N LYS A 347 16.42 -1.55 21.12
CA LYS A 347 15.30 -0.87 20.45
C LYS A 347 13.94 -1.17 21.09
N SER A 348 13.72 -2.43 21.49
CA SER A 348 12.47 -2.88 22.12
C SER A 348 12.23 -2.26 23.49
N GLY A 349 13.28 -2.23 24.33
CA GLY A 349 13.24 -1.59 25.64
C GLY A 349 13.09 -0.08 25.52
N SER A 350 13.85 0.53 24.62
CA SER A 350 13.77 1.98 24.36
C SER A 350 12.39 2.40 23.88
N LEU A 351 11.77 1.68 22.94
CA LEU A 351 10.41 1.99 22.47
C LEU A 351 9.37 1.88 23.60
N TYR A 352 9.50 0.89 24.49
CA TYR A 352 8.65 0.76 25.67
C TYR A 352 8.82 1.94 26.64
N GLU A 353 10.06 2.36 26.88
CA GLU A 353 10.40 3.49 27.75
C GLU A 353 9.84 4.81 27.18
N GLU A 354 10.00 5.04 25.88
CA GLU A 354 9.46 6.21 25.18
C GLU A 354 7.93 6.28 25.28
N LEU A 355 7.22 5.17 25.08
CA LEU A 355 5.76 5.14 25.23
C LEU A 355 5.32 5.31 26.70
N SER A 356 6.10 4.78 27.65
CA SER A 356 5.87 4.96 29.09
C SER A 356 6.02 6.43 29.49
N GLU A 357 7.02 7.09 28.93
CA GLU A 357 7.27 8.50 29.14
C GLU A 357 6.17 9.36 28.51
N CYS A 358 5.77 9.08 27.26
CA CYS A 358 4.64 9.75 26.62
C CYS A 358 3.36 9.64 27.47
N LYS A 359 3.08 8.45 28.03
CA LYS A 359 1.94 8.23 28.93
C LYS A 359 2.06 9.04 30.23
N ARG A 360 3.26 9.09 30.84
CA ARG A 360 3.51 9.87 32.05
C ARG A 360 3.27 11.36 31.79
N ARG A 361 3.77 11.87 30.66
CA ARG A 361 3.62 13.26 30.20
C ARG A 361 2.16 13.61 29.90
N ALA A 362 1.42 12.72 29.25
CA ALA A 362 -0.01 12.88 29.01
C ALA A 362 -0.82 12.98 30.31
N ARG A 363 -0.50 12.18 31.34
CA ARG A 363 -1.16 12.19 32.66
C ARG A 363 -0.94 13.48 33.44
N ILE A 364 0.28 14.04 33.39
CA ILE A 364 0.57 15.34 34.02
C ILE A 364 0.08 16.52 33.17
N GLY A 365 -0.54 16.23 32.03
CA GLY A 365 -1.18 17.21 31.16
C GLY A 365 -0.23 17.97 30.24
N GLU A 366 1.00 17.48 30.07
CA GLU A 366 1.98 18.03 29.14
C GLU A 366 1.45 17.90 27.71
N ARG A 367 1.68 18.93 26.90
CA ARG A 367 1.38 18.89 25.46
C ARG A 367 2.59 18.32 24.74
N ALA A 368 2.38 17.80 23.53
CA ALA A 368 3.48 17.46 22.64
C ALA A 368 4.48 18.63 22.63
N GLN A 369 5.74 18.34 22.98
CA GLN A 369 6.81 19.33 22.96
C GLN A 369 6.92 19.88 21.55
N ILE A 370 6.66 19.05 20.55
CA ILE A 370 6.75 19.42 19.15
C ILE A 370 5.35 19.27 18.52
N THR A 371 4.65 20.40 18.36
CA THR A 371 3.47 20.44 17.48
C THR A 371 3.94 20.23 16.03
N PRO A 372 3.08 19.81 15.08
CA PRO A 372 3.44 19.82 13.65
C PRO A 372 4.05 21.18 13.22
N GLU A 373 3.56 22.29 13.78
CA GLU A 373 4.13 23.62 13.55
C GLU A 373 5.52 23.80 14.18
N ARG A 374 5.85 23.09 15.27
CA ARG A 374 7.20 23.07 15.84
C ARG A 374 8.14 22.13 15.09
N ARG A 375 7.68 21.00 14.51
CA ARG A 375 8.49 20.19 13.56
C ARG A 375 8.90 21.03 12.38
N PHE A 376 7.95 21.79 11.87
CA PHE A 376 8.16 22.79 10.84
C PHE A 376 9.08 23.93 11.31
N ARG A 377 8.95 24.42 12.55
CA ARG A 377 9.94 25.35 13.14
C ARG A 377 11.32 24.75 13.33
N ILE A 378 11.45 23.44 13.54
CA ILE A 378 12.75 22.76 13.66
C ILE A 378 13.41 22.72 12.29
N VAL A 379 12.68 22.32 11.24
CA VAL A 379 13.16 22.41 9.84
C VAL A 379 13.52 23.85 9.48
N LEU A 380 12.67 24.82 9.83
CA LEU A 380 12.98 26.25 9.69
C LEU A 380 14.13 26.73 10.56
N SER A 381 14.37 26.13 11.73
CA SER A 381 15.48 26.50 12.61
C SER A 381 16.80 25.92 12.11
N THR A 382 16.76 24.76 11.44
CA THR A 382 17.90 24.22 10.71
C THR A 382 18.22 25.12 9.51
N LEU A 383 17.19 25.60 8.79
CA LEU A 383 17.31 26.61 7.73
C LEU A 383 17.83 27.96 8.27
N LYS A 384 17.34 28.38 9.44
CA LYS A 384 17.74 29.61 10.14
C LYS A 384 19.20 29.53 10.58
N ASN A 385 19.63 28.43 11.19
CA ASN A 385 21.01 28.25 11.62
C ASN A 385 21.96 28.21 10.42
N SER A 386 21.56 27.63 9.29
CA SER A 386 22.34 27.71 8.06
C SER A 386 22.37 29.11 7.46
N LEU A 387 21.29 29.90 7.58
CA LEU A 387 21.21 31.28 7.08
C LEU A 387 21.89 32.32 8.00
N GLU A 388 21.94 32.09 9.31
CA GLU A 388 22.70 32.91 10.27
C GLU A 388 24.21 32.66 10.15
N ASP A 389 24.65 31.42 9.87
CA ASP A 389 26.03 31.13 9.44
C ASP A 389 26.37 31.78 8.09
N VAL A 390 25.37 32.05 7.24
CA VAL A 390 25.47 32.79 5.97
C VAL A 390 25.54 34.30 6.18
N GLN A 391 24.96 34.90 7.23
CA GLN A 391 25.12 36.33 7.53
C GLN A 391 26.52 36.69 8.04
N THR A 392 27.26 35.72 8.57
CA THR A 392 28.63 35.94 9.09
C THR A 392 29.72 35.77 8.02
N ARG A 393 29.36 35.36 6.79
CA ARG A 393 30.28 35.22 5.64
C ARG A 393 29.67 35.88 4.40
N GLU A 394 30.49 36.47 3.52
CA GLU A 394 29.98 36.94 2.22
C GLU A 394 29.62 35.74 1.34
N VAL A 395 28.33 35.41 1.32
CA VAL A 395 27.77 34.30 0.53
C VAL A 395 27.17 34.85 -0.76
N SER A 396 27.45 34.14 -1.87
CA SER A 396 26.98 34.52 -3.21
C SER A 396 25.45 34.51 -3.29
N SER A 397 24.89 35.34 -4.15
CA SER A 397 23.43 35.38 -4.36
C SER A 397 22.88 34.05 -4.87
N GLU A 398 23.69 33.25 -5.58
CA GLU A 398 23.33 31.91 -6.08
C GLU A 398 23.11 30.92 -4.94
N GLU A 399 23.98 30.91 -3.92
CA GLU A 399 23.84 30.01 -2.77
C GLU A 399 22.60 30.30 -1.93
N ILE A 400 22.15 31.56 -1.87
CA ILE A 400 20.91 31.94 -1.18
C ILE A 400 19.68 31.47 -1.96
N ILE A 401 19.71 31.59 -3.29
CA ILE A 401 18.63 31.11 -4.16
C ILE A 401 18.50 29.60 -4.05
N ASP A 402 19.61 28.85 -4.04
CA ASP A 402 19.61 27.40 -3.87
C ASP A 402 18.99 26.99 -2.53
N GLN A 403 19.27 27.73 -1.46
CA GLN A 403 18.69 27.45 -0.14
C GLN A 403 17.19 27.76 -0.08
N ILE A 404 16.75 28.85 -0.73
CA ILE A 404 15.32 29.15 -0.87
C ILE A 404 14.64 28.02 -1.66
N ALA A 405 15.22 27.59 -2.78
CA ALA A 405 14.69 26.49 -3.58
C ALA A 405 14.57 25.20 -2.75
N ILE A 406 15.58 24.83 -1.98
CA ILE A 406 15.56 23.65 -1.09
C ILE A 406 14.43 23.75 -0.04
N ALA A 407 14.21 24.94 0.54
CA ALA A 407 13.16 25.15 1.53
C ALA A 407 11.76 24.97 0.92
N PHE A 408 11.52 25.52 -0.26
CA PHE A 408 10.25 25.38 -0.96
C PHE A 408 10.07 23.97 -1.57
N ASP A 409 11.15 23.27 -1.95
CA ASP A 409 11.08 21.85 -2.33
C ASP A 409 10.63 20.97 -1.16
N ALA A 410 11.07 21.26 0.06
CA ALA A 410 10.59 20.57 1.25
C ALA A 410 9.08 20.80 1.50
N ILE A 411 8.57 22.01 1.21
CA ILE A 411 7.13 22.31 1.26
C ILE A 411 6.37 21.44 0.26
N THR A 412 6.89 21.33 -0.98
CA THR A 412 6.29 20.47 -2.01
C THR A 412 6.19 19.02 -1.53
N GLN A 413 7.23 18.50 -0.87
CA GLN A 413 7.25 17.13 -0.33
C GLN A 413 6.26 16.95 0.83
N VAL A 414 6.10 17.95 1.70
CA VAL A 414 5.14 17.92 2.80
C VAL A 414 3.70 17.91 2.27
N ILE A 415 3.39 18.77 1.30
CA ILE A 415 2.05 18.84 0.71
C ILE A 415 1.74 17.54 -0.04
N ALA A 416 2.67 17.03 -0.85
CA ALA A 416 2.50 15.78 -1.59
C ALA A 416 2.27 14.57 -0.66
N LYS A 417 2.89 14.55 0.53
CA LYS A 417 2.68 13.49 1.53
C LYS A 417 1.29 13.52 2.17
N HIS A 418 0.58 14.65 2.09
CA HIS A 418 -0.71 14.86 2.73
C HIS A 418 -1.84 15.19 1.73
N GLU A 419 -1.57 15.08 0.43
CA GLU A 419 -2.48 15.46 -0.66
C GLU A 419 -3.84 14.74 -0.56
N ASP A 420 -3.81 13.42 -0.36
CA ASP A 420 -5.02 12.59 -0.19
C ASP A 420 -5.86 12.97 1.05
N SER A 421 -5.21 13.50 2.10
CA SER A 421 -5.87 13.90 3.33
C SER A 421 -6.48 15.31 3.26
N LEU A 422 -5.93 16.16 2.39
CA LEU A 422 -6.31 17.56 2.23
C LEU A 422 -7.39 17.75 1.14
N GLY A 423 -7.51 16.82 0.19
CA GLY A 423 -8.59 16.80 -0.80
C GLY A 423 -8.73 18.11 -1.57
N SER A 424 -9.91 18.72 -1.57
CA SER A 424 -10.17 19.98 -2.29
C SER A 424 -9.52 21.23 -1.68
N GLU A 425 -8.95 21.15 -0.47
CA GLU A 425 -8.32 22.30 0.21
C GLU A 425 -6.79 22.38 -0.02
N VAL A 426 -6.22 21.43 -0.76
CA VAL A 426 -4.77 21.32 -1.03
C VAL A 426 -4.17 22.62 -1.56
N ASP A 427 -4.81 23.27 -2.55
CA ASP A 427 -4.28 24.48 -3.18
C ASP A 427 -4.22 25.66 -2.20
N LYS A 428 -5.29 25.86 -1.43
CA LYS A 428 -5.37 26.94 -0.45
C LYS A 428 -4.39 26.71 0.70
N PHE A 429 -4.25 25.46 1.13
CA PHE A 429 -3.25 25.08 2.12
C PHE A 429 -1.82 25.31 1.62
N ALA A 430 -1.55 24.99 0.35
CA ALA A 430 -0.26 25.25 -0.29
C ALA A 430 0.07 26.75 -0.34
N GLU A 431 -0.89 27.60 -0.72
CA GLU A 431 -0.73 29.05 -0.78
C GLU A 431 -0.47 29.66 0.61
N GLU A 432 -1.27 29.30 1.61
CA GLU A 432 -1.09 29.78 2.99
C GLU A 432 0.26 29.36 3.57
N LEU A 433 0.68 28.12 3.31
CA LEU A 433 1.96 27.59 3.75
C LEU A 433 3.14 28.28 3.06
N CYS A 434 3.05 28.52 1.75
CA CYS A 434 4.08 29.23 1.00
C CYS A 434 4.20 30.70 1.41
N PHE A 435 3.07 31.37 1.69
CA PHE A 435 3.05 32.75 2.14
C PHE A 435 3.70 32.90 3.53
N GLU A 436 3.35 32.03 4.49
CA GLU A 436 3.95 32.02 5.83
C GLU A 436 5.47 31.77 5.78
N ILE A 437 5.93 30.89 4.89
CA ILE A 437 7.37 30.65 4.71
C ILE A 437 8.08 31.84 4.09
N SER A 438 7.48 32.41 3.05
CA SER A 438 8.04 33.59 2.39
C SER A 438 8.18 34.75 3.38
N PHE A 439 7.17 34.96 4.23
CA PHE A 439 7.23 35.94 5.31
C PHE A 439 8.42 35.72 6.23
N ARG A 440 8.62 34.49 6.73
CA ARG A 440 9.71 34.19 7.65
C ARG A 440 11.08 34.32 7.01
N ILE A 441 11.25 33.90 5.75
CA ILE A 441 12.51 34.05 5.03
C ILE A 441 12.83 35.53 4.82
N LEU A 442 11.86 36.33 4.37
CA LEU A 442 12.05 37.76 4.16
C LEU A 442 12.33 38.50 5.48
N ASP A 443 11.62 38.18 6.55
CA ASP A 443 11.86 38.77 7.88
C ASP A 443 13.26 38.44 8.40
N LEU A 444 13.72 37.19 8.25
CA LEU A 444 15.07 36.76 8.61
C LEU A 444 16.17 37.49 7.84
N LEU A 445 15.91 37.86 6.59
CA LEU A 445 16.85 38.60 5.74
C LEU A 445 16.77 40.13 5.95
N GLY A 446 15.95 40.61 6.89
CA GLY A 446 15.72 42.05 7.10
C GLY A 446 14.86 42.70 6.00
N LEU A 447 14.18 41.89 5.20
CA LEU A 447 13.36 42.26 4.04
C LEU A 447 11.87 42.20 4.34
N GLY A 448 11.45 42.15 5.61
CA GLY A 448 10.04 42.12 5.99
C GLY A 448 9.20 43.26 5.40
N ASN A 449 9.83 44.40 5.08
CA ASN A 449 9.18 45.54 4.41
C ASN A 449 8.76 45.25 2.96
N TYR A 450 9.33 44.25 2.30
CA TYR A 450 9.01 43.81 0.93
C TYR A 450 7.92 42.72 0.89
N LEU A 451 7.43 42.28 2.05
CA LEU A 451 6.32 41.33 2.13
C LEU A 451 5.06 41.78 1.36
N PRO A 452 4.65 43.07 1.38
CA PRO A 452 3.48 43.52 0.62
C PRO A 452 3.62 43.32 -0.90
N ASP A 453 4.86 43.27 -1.40
CA ASP A 453 5.15 43.10 -2.84
C ASP A 453 5.16 41.63 -3.26
N LEU A 454 5.37 40.70 -2.33
CA LEU A 454 5.47 39.27 -2.59
C LEU A 454 4.29 38.68 -3.38
N PRO A 455 3.01 38.98 -3.06
CA PRO A 455 1.88 38.45 -3.84
C PRO A 455 1.92 38.90 -5.31
N TRP A 456 2.39 40.12 -5.56
CA TRP A 456 2.49 40.67 -6.91
C TRP A 456 3.67 40.07 -7.67
N VAL A 457 4.84 39.94 -7.04
CA VAL A 457 6.04 39.33 -7.63
C VAL A 457 5.84 37.83 -7.89
N ALA A 458 5.26 37.09 -6.95
CA ALA A 458 4.96 35.67 -7.13
C ALA A 458 3.98 35.44 -8.29
N ARG A 459 2.97 36.31 -8.43
CA ARG A 459 2.06 36.29 -9.57
C ARG A 459 2.78 36.58 -10.89
N PHE A 460 3.63 37.60 -10.92
CA PHE A 460 4.44 37.92 -12.10
C PHE A 460 5.32 36.73 -12.53
N ILE A 461 5.99 36.08 -11.58
CA ILE A 461 6.83 34.90 -11.86
C ILE A 461 5.99 33.70 -12.33
N ALA A 462 4.80 33.50 -11.77
CA ALA A 462 3.88 32.47 -12.23
C ALA A 462 3.42 32.70 -13.68
N GLU A 463 3.10 33.96 -14.02
CA GLU A 463 2.68 34.35 -15.37
C GLU A 463 3.83 34.20 -16.38
N GLU A 464 5.04 34.63 -16.05
CA GLU A 464 6.24 34.47 -16.89
C GLU A 464 6.61 32.99 -17.08
N SER A 465 6.63 32.19 -16.01
CA SER A 465 6.90 30.75 -16.10
C SER A 465 5.87 30.05 -16.99
N THR A 466 4.60 30.45 -16.89
CA THR A 466 3.52 29.89 -17.73
C THR A 466 3.72 30.27 -19.20
N MET A 467 4.13 31.51 -19.50
CA MET A 467 4.43 31.91 -20.89
C MET A 467 5.62 31.15 -21.47
N ILE A 468 6.67 30.93 -20.67
CA ILE A 468 7.86 30.15 -21.07
C ILE A 468 7.46 28.71 -21.38
N ASP A 469 6.74 28.03 -20.49
CA ASP A 469 6.30 26.64 -20.68
C ASP A 469 5.39 26.46 -21.92
N ILE A 470 4.55 27.47 -22.23
CA ILE A 470 3.75 27.48 -23.46
C ILE A 470 4.64 27.66 -24.70
N SER A 471 5.63 28.56 -24.63
CA SER A 471 6.53 28.85 -25.75
C SER A 471 7.52 27.71 -26.04
N SER A 472 7.90 26.93 -25.02
CA SER A 472 8.80 25.77 -25.13
C SER A 472 8.10 24.48 -25.54
N GLY A 473 6.77 24.47 -25.61
CA GLY A 473 5.96 23.30 -25.95
C GLY A 473 5.77 22.30 -24.81
N GLU A 474 6.13 22.65 -23.57
CA GLU A 474 6.02 21.80 -22.37
C GLU A 474 4.64 21.88 -21.71
N ILE A 475 3.57 21.76 -22.50
CA ILE A 475 2.17 21.92 -22.07
C ILE A 475 1.77 20.91 -20.97
N SER A 476 2.48 19.78 -20.85
CA SER A 476 2.30 18.80 -19.77
C SER A 476 2.57 19.36 -18.37
N LYS A 477 3.39 20.42 -18.24
CA LYS A 477 3.64 21.11 -16.96
C LYS A 477 2.45 21.96 -16.49
N LEU A 478 1.47 22.21 -17.36
CA LEU A 478 0.26 22.96 -17.04
C LEU A 478 -0.87 22.10 -16.47
N GLN A 479 -0.68 20.79 -16.39
CA GLN A 479 -1.65 19.84 -15.84
C GLN A 479 -1.94 20.11 -14.35
N GLU A 480 -3.16 19.73 -13.92
CA GLU A 480 -3.65 19.93 -12.56
C GLU A 480 -2.77 19.24 -11.51
N THR A 481 -2.18 18.09 -11.86
CA THR A 481 -1.21 17.34 -11.06
C THR A 481 0.09 18.09 -10.73
N GLN A 482 0.40 19.17 -11.44
CA GLN A 482 1.58 20.02 -11.19
C GLN A 482 1.20 21.38 -10.58
N ARG A 483 -0.06 21.57 -10.18
CA ARG A 483 -0.56 22.86 -9.68
C ARG A 483 0.12 23.29 -8.37
N ILE A 484 0.27 22.36 -7.42
CA ILE A 484 0.96 22.61 -6.14
C ILE A 484 2.40 23.03 -6.39
N LYS A 485 3.10 22.31 -7.27
CA LYS A 485 4.49 22.61 -7.63
C LYS A 485 4.62 24.02 -8.24
N ARG A 486 3.68 24.42 -9.09
CA ARG A 486 3.64 25.77 -9.67
C ARG A 486 3.42 26.86 -8.62
N ILE A 487 2.50 26.65 -7.68
CA ILE A 487 2.28 27.57 -6.55
C ILE A 487 3.58 27.72 -5.75
N VAL A 488 4.18 26.60 -5.35
CA VAL A 488 5.39 26.57 -4.54
C VAL A 488 6.58 27.22 -5.26
N SER A 489 6.78 26.93 -6.55
CA SER A 489 7.84 27.55 -7.37
C SER A 489 7.64 29.05 -7.58
N ALA A 490 6.40 29.52 -7.74
CA ALA A 490 6.10 30.94 -7.88
C ALA A 490 6.48 31.73 -6.61
N PHE A 491 6.17 31.18 -5.43
CA PHE A 491 6.59 31.78 -4.16
C PHE A 491 8.11 31.70 -3.94
N ALA A 492 8.75 30.57 -4.27
CA ALA A 492 10.21 30.42 -4.20
C ALA A 492 10.94 31.45 -5.08
N GLY A 493 10.48 31.60 -6.33
CA GLY A 493 10.99 32.60 -7.25
C GLY A 493 10.73 34.02 -6.77
N GLY A 494 9.55 34.29 -6.20
CA GLY A 494 9.17 35.60 -5.67
C GLY A 494 10.07 36.05 -4.51
N VAL A 495 10.32 35.14 -3.56
CA VAL A 495 11.25 35.41 -2.45
C VAL A 495 12.68 35.60 -2.99
N SER A 496 13.13 34.74 -3.90
CA SER A 496 14.46 34.86 -4.52
C SER A 496 14.66 36.20 -5.23
N PHE A 497 13.64 36.66 -5.98
CA PHE A 497 13.66 37.94 -6.68
C PHE A 497 13.77 39.12 -5.71
N LEU A 498 12.97 39.13 -4.64
CA LEU A 498 13.01 40.19 -3.63
C LEU A 498 14.36 40.25 -2.90
N VAL A 499 14.96 39.08 -2.63
CA VAL A 499 16.30 38.98 -2.05
C VAL A 499 17.37 39.52 -3.00
N LEU A 500 17.29 39.19 -4.29
CA LEU A 500 18.21 39.70 -5.31
C LEU A 500 18.08 41.20 -5.54
N GLN A 501 16.85 41.73 -5.54
CA GLN A 501 16.61 43.16 -5.69
C GLN A 501 17.15 43.99 -4.53
N HIS A 502 17.24 43.42 -3.33
CA HIS A 502 17.83 44.13 -2.19
C HIS A 502 19.36 44.17 -2.23
N LYS A 503 19.99 43.16 -2.85
CA LYS A 503 21.45 43.05 -2.94
C LYS A 503 22.06 43.85 -4.10
N ASN A 504 21.25 44.27 -5.07
CA ASN A 504 21.62 45.18 -6.16
C ASN A 504 21.18 46.60 -5.85
#